data_AF-A0A2W4X5P7-F1
#
_entry.id   AF-A0A2W4X5P7-F1
#
_cell.length_a   1.000
_cell.length_b   1.000
_cell.length_c   1.000
_cell.angle_alpha   90.00
_cell.angle_beta   90.00
_cell.angle_gamma   90.00
#
_symmetry.space_group_name_H-M   'P 1'
#
loop_
_entity.id
_entity.type
_entity.pdbx_description
1 polymer ?
#
loop_
_entity_poly.entity_id
_entity_poly.type
_entity_poly.pdbx_seq_one_letter_code
_entity_poly.pdbx_strand_id
1 'polypeptide(L)'
;MQQNSLLDAAYSENSTPAFIQTIMAQGADLAVSISGGKDSDAMIRLLAKLHRARGWQGDLFALFCELGRIEWLGVDEHLRQLCAALEMPLIKLYAKRSMVDEWQHRYETIIEKQEDKPFWSSAGARYCTDREKTQPSNKFLRGSEMTATEKPFWSSSAARFCTKHEKTQPSDKLLRDHNFVVCAIGLRAEESSARAKKPRYQVRNDIASVWYKTPAYCKTAEEKEAWAEQAYQNWLDSGRKGR
;
A
#
# COMPACT_ATOMS: atom_id res chain seq x y z
N MET A 1 -18.25 29.23 2.87
CA MET A 1 -17.99 27.80 3.09
C MET A 1 -17.15 27.68 4.35
N GLN A 2 -17.73 27.22 5.46
CA GLN A 2 -16.97 26.94 6.69
C GLN A 2 -16.09 25.70 6.45
N GLN A 3 -14.78 25.84 6.66
CA GLN A 3 -13.89 24.69 6.79
C GLN A 3 -14.21 24.01 8.11
N ASN A 4 -14.87 22.86 8.07
CA ASN A 4 -15.03 22.03 9.26
C ASN A 4 -13.65 21.52 9.70
N SER A 5 -13.32 21.74 10.96
CA SER A 5 -12.08 21.28 11.57
C SER A 5 -12.16 19.77 11.78
N LEU A 6 -11.02 19.07 11.63
CA LEU A 6 -10.90 17.64 11.95
C LEU A 6 -11.18 17.35 13.45
N LEU A 7 -11.26 18.41 14.26
CA LEU A 7 -11.53 18.39 15.69
C LEU A 7 -13.01 18.68 16.04
N ASP A 8 -13.85 19.03 15.07
CA ASP A 8 -15.27 19.31 15.32
C ASP A 8 -16.02 18.02 15.67
N ALA A 9 -16.84 18.07 16.72
CA ALA A 9 -17.66 16.94 17.17
C ALA A 9 -18.61 16.42 16.07
N ALA A 10 -18.98 17.26 15.10
CA ALA A 10 -19.81 16.88 13.95
C ALA A 10 -19.10 15.95 12.95
N TYR A 11 -17.75 15.88 12.94
CA TYR A 11 -16.99 14.96 12.08
C TYR A 11 -16.92 13.52 12.66
N SER A 12 -17.58 13.27 13.79
CA SER A 12 -17.20 12.16 14.69
C SER A 12 -18.05 10.89 14.67
N GLU A 13 -19.24 10.85 14.05
CA GLU A 13 -20.09 9.64 14.12
C GLU A 13 -20.25 8.87 12.80
N ASN A 14 -20.20 9.54 11.65
CA ASN A 14 -20.47 8.94 10.33
C ASN A 14 -19.28 8.98 9.35
N SER A 15 -18.07 9.28 9.84
CA SER A 15 -16.88 9.38 8.98
C SER A 15 -16.35 8.04 8.47
N THR A 16 -16.75 6.93 9.09
CA THR A 16 -16.36 5.57 8.69
C THR A 16 -17.52 4.87 7.98
N PRO A 17 -17.30 4.19 6.84
CA PRO A 17 -18.37 3.45 6.15
C PRO A 17 -19.05 2.42 7.05
N ALA A 18 -20.37 2.27 6.94
CA ALA A 18 -21.17 1.39 7.80
C ALA A 18 -20.65 -0.05 7.84
N PHE A 19 -20.23 -0.58 6.69
CA PHE A 19 -19.64 -1.92 6.60
C PHE A 19 -18.39 -2.08 7.47
N ILE A 20 -17.49 -1.09 7.47
CA ILE A 20 -16.29 -1.11 8.31
C ILE A 20 -16.69 -1.03 9.79
N GLN A 21 -17.68 -0.21 10.16
CA GLN A 21 -18.18 -0.18 11.53
C GLN A 21 -18.69 -1.56 11.98
N THR A 22 -19.43 -2.26 11.12
CA THR A 22 -19.92 -3.63 11.39
C THR A 22 -18.76 -4.60 11.61
N ILE A 23 -17.77 -4.61 10.72
CA ILE A 23 -16.62 -5.52 10.82
C ILE A 23 -15.83 -5.26 12.11
N MET A 24 -15.57 -3.98 12.42
CA MET A 24 -14.85 -3.61 13.64
C MET A 24 -15.62 -4.01 14.91
N ALA A 25 -16.95 -3.87 14.90
CA ALA A 25 -17.80 -4.32 16.00
C ALA A 25 -17.81 -5.85 16.17
N GLN A 26 -17.53 -6.61 15.11
CA GLN A 26 -17.37 -8.07 15.18
C GLN A 26 -15.98 -8.53 15.67
N GLY A 27 -15.12 -7.59 16.07
CA GLY A 27 -13.81 -7.88 16.66
C GLY A 27 -12.68 -8.01 15.64
N ALA A 28 -12.78 -7.35 14.49
CA ALA A 28 -11.64 -7.22 13.58
C ALA A 28 -10.55 -6.32 14.16
N ASP A 29 -9.29 -6.66 13.87
CA ASP A 29 -8.14 -5.85 14.23
C ASP A 29 -8.01 -4.64 13.30
N LEU A 30 -7.51 -3.51 13.82
CA LEU A 30 -7.28 -2.28 13.08
C LEU A 30 -5.79 -1.97 12.99
N ALA A 31 -5.26 -2.13 11.78
CA ALA A 31 -3.88 -1.84 11.44
C ALA A 31 -3.82 -0.49 10.71
N VAL A 32 -3.16 0.52 11.29
CA VAL A 32 -3.07 1.86 10.69
C VAL A 32 -1.71 2.06 10.01
N SER A 33 -1.70 2.13 8.68
CA SER A 33 -0.48 2.40 7.90
C SER A 33 -0.11 3.86 7.97
N ILE A 34 1.08 4.11 8.54
CA ILE A 34 1.63 5.45 8.69
C ILE A 34 2.97 5.58 8.00
N SER A 35 3.25 6.78 7.48
CA SER A 35 4.52 7.11 6.83
C SER A 35 5.18 8.35 7.44
N GLY A 36 4.65 8.86 8.55
CA GLY A 36 5.05 10.15 9.13
C GLY A 36 4.62 11.36 8.28
N GLY A 37 3.65 11.17 7.38
CA GLY A 37 3.05 12.25 6.61
C GLY A 37 1.81 12.81 7.29
N LYS A 38 1.47 14.06 6.99
CA LYS A 38 0.30 14.75 7.58
C LYS A 38 -1.02 13.99 7.44
N ASP A 39 -1.20 13.25 6.34
CA ASP A 39 -2.45 12.55 6.04
C ASP A 39 -2.56 11.25 6.84
N SER A 40 -1.45 10.52 7.01
CA SER A 40 -1.41 9.39 7.92
C SER A 40 -1.55 9.82 9.39
N ASP A 41 -1.00 10.98 9.76
CA ASP A 41 -1.09 11.56 11.09
C ASP A 41 -2.49 12.02 11.47
N ALA A 42 -3.23 12.58 10.52
CA ALA A 42 -4.63 12.93 10.73
C ALA A 42 -5.49 11.65 10.89
N MET A 43 -5.25 10.66 10.02
CA MET A 43 -5.99 9.39 10.02
C MET A 43 -5.79 8.61 11.32
N ILE A 44 -4.56 8.42 11.77
CA ILE A 44 -4.25 7.66 13.01
C ILE A 44 -4.88 8.30 14.25
N ARG A 45 -4.88 9.65 14.35
CA ARG A 45 -5.54 10.37 15.45
C ARG A 45 -7.05 10.16 15.44
N LEU A 46 -7.67 10.22 14.27
CA LEU A 46 -9.10 9.98 14.12
C LEU A 46 -9.47 8.53 14.48
N LEU A 47 -8.73 7.55 13.93
CA LEU A 47 -9.00 6.14 14.15
C LEU A 47 -8.76 5.72 15.60
N ALA A 48 -7.71 6.23 16.25
CA ALA A 48 -7.47 5.98 17.68
C ALA A 48 -8.60 6.55 18.55
N LYS A 49 -9.10 7.75 18.23
CA LYS A 49 -10.27 8.34 18.91
C LYS A 49 -11.53 7.49 18.70
N LEU A 50 -11.79 7.05 17.47
CA LEU A 50 -12.97 6.25 17.13
C LEU A 50 -12.94 4.86 17.78
N HIS A 51 -11.80 4.18 17.74
CA HIS A 51 -11.63 2.85 18.35
C HIS A 51 -11.94 2.88 19.85
N ARG A 52 -11.40 3.88 20.56
CA ARG A 52 -11.69 4.12 21.99
C ARG A 52 -13.16 4.47 22.23
N ALA A 53 -13.71 5.40 21.46
CA ALA A 53 -15.09 5.87 21.64
C ALA A 53 -16.14 4.78 21.38
N ARG A 54 -15.85 3.85 20.45
CA ARG A 54 -16.76 2.75 20.10
C ARG A 54 -16.49 1.46 20.87
N GLY A 55 -15.39 1.39 21.63
CA GLY A 55 -15.03 0.20 22.41
C GLY A 55 -14.83 -1.04 21.54
N TRP A 56 -14.21 -0.88 20.36
CA TRP A 56 -13.91 -2.01 19.49
C TRP A 56 -12.92 -2.96 20.18
N GLN A 57 -13.21 -4.26 20.10
CA GLN A 57 -12.49 -5.28 20.88
C GLN A 57 -11.22 -5.80 20.17
N GLY A 58 -11.11 -5.62 18.86
CA GLY A 58 -9.93 -6.02 18.10
C GLY A 58 -8.72 -5.12 18.37
N ASP A 59 -7.53 -5.66 18.15
CA ASP A 59 -6.27 -4.96 18.42
C ASP A 59 -6.13 -3.71 17.55
N LEU A 60 -5.58 -2.65 18.12
CA LEU A 60 -5.28 -1.40 17.41
C LEU A 60 -3.77 -1.17 17.41
N PHE A 61 -3.17 -1.02 16.23
CA PHE A 61 -1.73 -0.75 16.12
C PHE A 61 -1.35 0.08 14.90
N ALA A 62 -0.25 0.83 15.02
CA ALA A 62 0.41 1.49 13.91
C ALA A 62 1.39 0.55 13.21
N LEU A 63 1.43 0.60 11.89
CA LEU A 63 2.44 -0.07 11.08
C LEU A 63 3.24 0.95 10.26
N PHE A 64 4.56 0.91 10.42
CA PHE A 64 5.52 1.74 9.69
C PHE A 64 6.53 0.83 8.98
N CYS A 65 6.55 0.88 7.65
CA CYS A 65 7.57 0.18 6.84
C CYS A 65 8.77 1.09 6.62
N GLU A 66 9.82 0.87 7.39
CA GLU A 66 11.01 1.72 7.42
C GLU A 66 11.94 1.43 6.24
N LEU A 67 12.26 2.47 5.47
CA LEU A 67 13.16 2.40 4.33
C LEU A 67 14.64 2.65 4.68
N GLY A 68 14.97 2.73 5.98
CA GLY A 68 16.31 3.02 6.47
C GLY A 68 16.77 4.42 6.07
N ARG A 69 17.96 4.54 5.47
CA ARG A 69 18.62 5.82 5.16
C ARG A 69 17.87 6.75 4.19
N ILE A 70 16.82 6.25 3.54
CA ILE A 70 15.99 7.03 2.60
C ILE A 70 14.91 7.81 3.33
N GLU A 71 14.60 7.44 4.57
CA GLU A 71 13.66 8.17 5.39
C GLU A 71 14.17 9.56 5.74
N TRP A 72 13.25 10.49 5.94
CA TRP A 72 13.60 11.84 6.37
C TRP A 72 14.07 11.84 7.82
N LEU A 73 15.00 12.76 8.12
CA LEU A 73 15.63 12.86 9.42
C LEU A 73 14.60 13.23 10.50
N GLY A 74 14.35 12.33 11.44
CA GLY A 74 13.42 12.54 12.55
C GLY A 74 12.08 11.80 12.42
N VAL A 75 11.85 11.05 11.34
CA VAL A 75 10.60 10.26 11.19
C VAL A 75 10.41 9.27 12.33
N ASP A 76 11.48 8.61 12.79
CA ASP A 76 11.40 7.62 13.86
C ASP A 76 10.92 8.26 15.16
N GLU A 77 11.55 9.37 15.55
CA GLU A 77 11.20 10.11 16.76
C GLU A 77 9.77 10.64 16.68
N HIS A 78 9.39 11.25 15.56
CA HIS A 78 8.03 11.74 15.32
C HIS A 78 6.98 10.63 15.49
N LEU A 79 7.21 9.47 14.87
CA LEU A 79 6.28 8.35 14.94
C LEU A 79 6.21 7.74 16.34
N ARG A 80 7.33 7.63 17.05
CA ARG A 80 7.36 7.17 18.45
C ARG A 80 6.55 8.10 19.35
N GLN A 81 6.77 9.40 19.25
CA GLN A 81 6.03 10.40 20.03
C GLN A 81 4.54 10.38 19.71
N LEU A 82 4.18 10.30 18.43
CA LEU A 82 2.80 10.21 17.97
C LEU A 82 2.09 8.98 18.54
N CYS A 83 2.71 7.80 18.43
CA CYS A 83 2.12 6.55 18.90
C CYS A 83 2.06 6.49 20.43
N ALA A 84 3.07 7.01 21.13
CA ALA A 84 3.06 7.13 22.59
C ALA A 84 1.92 8.03 23.08
N ALA A 85 1.71 9.19 22.44
CA ALA A 85 0.62 10.10 22.77
C ALA A 85 -0.77 9.50 22.50
N LEU A 86 -0.87 8.55 21.57
CA LEU A 86 -2.08 7.82 21.25
C LEU A 86 -2.18 6.46 21.98
N GLU A 87 -1.26 6.18 22.90
CA GLU A 87 -1.15 4.90 23.65
C GLU A 87 -1.31 3.68 22.73
N MET A 88 -0.72 3.77 21.53
CA MET A 88 -0.91 2.78 20.48
C MET A 88 0.43 2.11 20.18
N PRO A 89 0.48 0.77 20.07
CA PRO A 89 1.68 0.06 19.65
C PRO A 89 2.17 0.51 18.28
N LEU A 90 3.46 0.82 18.17
CA LEU A 90 4.14 1.09 16.90
C LEU A 90 4.91 -0.15 16.45
N ILE A 91 4.47 -0.77 15.37
CA ILE A 91 5.15 -1.90 14.74
C ILE A 91 6.00 -1.37 13.59
N LYS A 92 7.32 -1.41 13.78
CA LYS A 92 8.30 -1.09 12.74
C LYS A 92 8.63 -2.34 11.93
N LEU A 93 8.47 -2.23 10.63
CA LEU A 93 8.69 -3.32 9.69
C LEU A 93 9.87 -3.00 8.79
N TYR A 94 10.70 -4.00 8.57
CA TYR A 94 11.92 -3.90 7.77
C TYR A 94 11.85 -4.83 6.58
N ALA A 95 12.29 -4.33 5.42
CA ALA A 95 12.53 -5.17 4.26
C ALA A 95 13.70 -6.13 4.54
N LYS A 96 13.74 -7.27 3.83
CA LYS A 96 14.84 -8.25 3.94
C LYS A 96 16.20 -7.62 3.57
N ARG A 97 16.18 -6.64 2.68
CA ARG A 97 17.34 -5.84 2.23
C ARG A 97 16.90 -4.39 2.08
N SER A 98 17.79 -3.44 2.38
CA SER A 98 17.49 -2.04 2.11
C SER A 98 17.36 -1.81 0.61
N MET A 99 16.68 -0.74 0.21
CA MET A 99 16.47 -0.42 -1.21
C MET A 99 17.78 -0.40 -2.02
N VAL A 100 18.83 0.15 -1.41
CA VAL A 100 20.12 0.31 -2.07
C VAL A 100 20.84 -1.03 -2.17
N ASP A 101 20.79 -1.84 -1.11
CA ASP A 101 21.39 -3.17 -1.13
C ASP A 101 20.63 -4.10 -2.11
N GLU A 102 19.32 -3.90 -2.26
CA GLU A 102 18.52 -4.61 -3.25
C GLU A 102 18.90 -4.19 -4.67
N TRP A 103 19.12 -2.91 -4.95
CA TRP A 103 19.64 -2.47 -6.25
C TRP A 103 21.03 -3.03 -6.54
N GLN A 104 21.93 -2.99 -5.56
CA GLN A 104 23.29 -3.52 -5.68
C GLN A 104 23.26 -5.03 -5.95
N HIS A 105 22.45 -5.78 -5.19
CA HIS A 105 22.31 -7.22 -5.41
C HIS A 105 21.73 -7.56 -6.78
N ARG A 106 20.72 -6.81 -7.24
CA ARG A 106 20.15 -7.02 -8.57
C ARG A 106 21.17 -6.70 -9.65
N TYR A 107 21.96 -5.64 -9.48
CA TYR A 107 23.06 -5.30 -10.36
C TYR A 107 24.08 -6.45 -10.44
N GLU A 108 24.54 -6.95 -9.29
CA GLU A 108 25.46 -8.10 -9.21
C GLU A 108 24.86 -9.35 -9.86
N THR A 109 23.58 -9.65 -9.58
CA THR A 109 22.88 -10.81 -10.16
C THR A 109 22.72 -10.67 -11.68
N ILE A 110 22.50 -9.45 -12.19
CA ILE A 110 22.40 -9.19 -13.63
C ILE A 110 23.77 -9.37 -14.28
N ILE A 111 24.85 -8.87 -13.66
CA ILE A 111 26.22 -9.04 -14.15
C ILE A 111 26.64 -10.52 -14.14
N GLU A 112 26.36 -11.23 -13.04
CA GLU A 112 26.70 -12.65 -12.90
C GLU A 112 25.93 -13.53 -13.91
N LYS A 113 24.74 -13.09 -14.35
CA LYS A 113 23.88 -13.82 -15.30
C LYS A 113 23.94 -13.32 -16.74
N GLN A 114 24.62 -12.22 -17.06
CA GLN A 114 24.75 -11.69 -18.42
C GLN A 114 26.23 -11.59 -18.83
N GLU A 115 26.67 -12.56 -19.63
CA GLU A 115 27.69 -12.33 -20.65
C GLU A 115 27.23 -11.15 -21.56
N ASP A 116 28.09 -10.15 -21.73
CA ASP A 116 28.07 -9.10 -22.77
C ASP A 116 26.89 -8.10 -22.89
N LYS A 117 26.66 -7.24 -21.88
CA LYS A 117 25.98 -5.94 -22.12
C LYS A 117 26.63 -4.76 -21.38
N PRO A 118 27.33 -3.84 -22.08
CA PRO A 118 27.92 -2.66 -21.47
C PRO A 118 26.89 -1.55 -21.21
N PHE A 119 27.20 -0.71 -20.21
CA PHE A 119 26.39 0.43 -19.74
C PHE A 119 26.51 1.71 -20.59
N TRP A 120 27.17 1.65 -21.76
CA TRP A 120 27.42 2.79 -22.66
C TRP A 120 27.14 2.42 -24.12
N SER A 121 26.82 3.41 -24.96
CA SER A 121 26.52 3.20 -26.38
C SER A 121 27.75 2.71 -27.16
N SER A 122 27.63 1.57 -27.82
CA SER A 122 28.65 1.00 -28.70
C SER A 122 28.05 0.65 -30.07
N ALA A 123 28.88 0.22 -31.04
CA ALA A 123 28.41 -0.13 -32.39
C ALA A 123 27.36 -1.25 -32.42
N GLY A 124 27.30 -2.12 -31.39
CA GLY A 124 26.26 -3.13 -31.17
C GLY A 124 25.05 -2.63 -30.36
N ALA A 125 25.10 -1.41 -29.82
CA ALA A 125 24.05 -0.73 -29.06
C ALA A 125 23.79 0.68 -29.62
N ARG A 126 23.14 0.73 -30.80
CA ARG A 126 22.82 1.99 -31.52
C ARG A 126 21.54 2.65 -30.99
N TYR A 127 21.67 3.51 -29.97
CA TYR A 127 20.54 4.29 -29.44
C TYR A 127 20.09 5.47 -30.33
N CYS A 128 20.92 5.91 -31.30
CA CYS A 128 20.66 7.13 -32.07
C CYS A 128 19.67 7.02 -33.23
N THR A 129 19.20 5.83 -33.61
CA THR A 129 18.21 5.67 -34.70
C THR A 129 16.85 5.16 -34.25
N ASP A 130 16.74 4.65 -33.03
CA ASP A 130 15.49 4.08 -32.52
C ASP A 130 14.73 5.05 -31.60
N ARG A 131 15.46 5.92 -30.87
CA ARG A 131 14.86 6.76 -29.82
C ARG A 131 14.11 8.00 -30.34
N GLU A 132 14.51 8.59 -31.48
CA GLU A 132 13.87 9.80 -32.01
C GLU A 132 12.80 9.53 -33.08
N LYS A 133 12.90 8.42 -33.83
CA LYS A 133 11.94 8.12 -34.93
C LYS A 133 10.95 7.01 -34.58
N THR A 134 11.36 5.99 -33.84
CA THR A 134 10.50 4.83 -33.55
C THR A 134 9.68 5.02 -32.27
N GLN A 135 10.25 5.67 -31.24
CA GLN A 135 9.54 5.85 -29.97
C GLN A 135 8.33 6.81 -29.99
N PRO A 136 8.30 7.91 -30.78
CA PRO A 136 7.06 8.69 -30.93
C PRO A 136 5.93 7.86 -31.57
N SER A 137 6.28 6.99 -32.53
CA SER A 137 5.34 6.08 -33.20
C SER A 137 4.85 4.95 -32.28
N ASN A 138 5.75 4.34 -31.49
CA ASN A 138 5.38 3.31 -30.51
C ASN A 138 4.58 3.85 -29.33
N LYS A 139 4.79 5.13 -28.96
CA LYS A 139 3.98 5.83 -27.95
C LYS A 139 2.54 6.09 -28.45
N PHE A 140 2.32 6.11 -29.76
CA PHE A 140 0.99 6.23 -30.38
C PHE A 140 0.26 4.89 -30.47
N LEU A 141 0.99 3.77 -30.58
CA LEU A 141 0.43 2.41 -30.78
C LEU A 141 0.02 1.65 -29.51
N ARG A 142 0.13 2.24 -28.31
CA ARG A 142 -0.46 1.74 -27.04
C ARG A 142 -0.35 0.21 -26.83
N GLY A 143 0.58 -0.20 -25.99
CA GLY A 143 0.42 -1.41 -25.19
C GLY A 143 1.35 -2.54 -25.61
N SER A 144 2.41 -2.71 -24.84
CA SER A 144 2.96 -4.03 -24.57
C SER A 144 3.82 -3.96 -23.32
N GLU A 145 3.79 -5.06 -22.59
CA GLU A 145 4.54 -5.31 -21.38
C GLU A 145 6.04 -5.12 -21.63
N MET A 146 6.71 -4.37 -20.76
CA MET A 146 8.17 -4.47 -20.66
C MET A 146 8.52 -5.92 -20.32
N THR A 147 9.21 -6.58 -21.23
CA THR A 147 9.80 -7.89 -20.96
C THR A 147 10.75 -7.78 -19.75
N ALA A 148 10.90 -8.86 -18.97
CA ALA A 148 11.73 -8.86 -17.77
C ALA A 148 13.19 -8.39 -18.03
N THR A 149 13.63 -8.50 -19.29
CA THR A 149 14.95 -8.15 -19.82
C THR A 149 15.20 -6.63 -19.96
N GLU A 150 14.16 -5.80 -19.95
CA GLU A 150 14.26 -4.34 -20.14
C GLU A 150 14.07 -3.55 -18.84
N LYS A 151 13.79 -4.23 -17.72
CA LYS A 151 13.57 -3.56 -16.44
C LYS A 151 14.92 -3.09 -15.87
N PRO A 152 15.09 -1.78 -15.62
CA PRO A 152 16.32 -1.28 -15.01
C PRO A 152 16.51 -1.90 -13.62
N PHE A 153 17.77 -2.03 -13.19
CA PHE A 153 18.10 -2.56 -11.86
C PHE A 153 17.73 -1.60 -10.71
N TRP A 154 17.53 -0.32 -11.01
CA TRP A 154 17.04 0.70 -10.07
C TRP A 154 15.51 0.82 -10.11
N SER A 155 14.91 1.37 -9.05
CA SER A 155 13.46 1.56 -8.99
C SER A 155 12.97 2.55 -10.04
N SER A 156 11.90 2.21 -10.76
CA SER A 156 11.22 3.09 -11.71
C SER A 156 9.71 3.01 -11.55
N SER A 157 8.96 3.87 -12.24
CA SER A 157 7.49 3.80 -12.25
C SER A 157 6.95 2.45 -12.76
N ALA A 158 7.70 1.80 -13.66
CA ALA A 158 7.45 0.46 -14.17
C ALA A 158 8.04 -0.66 -13.28
N ALA A 159 9.12 -0.37 -12.54
CA ALA A 159 9.80 -1.28 -11.62
C ALA A 159 9.73 -0.73 -10.17
N ARG A 160 8.54 -0.81 -9.56
CA ARG A 160 8.20 -0.23 -8.24
C ARG A 160 8.74 -1.03 -7.05
N PHE A 161 10.04 -1.29 -7.03
CA PHE A 161 10.69 -2.10 -5.98
C PHE A 161 10.47 -1.51 -4.58
N CYS A 162 10.61 -0.19 -4.47
CA CYS A 162 10.42 0.60 -3.23
C CYS A 162 9.02 0.49 -2.60
N THR A 163 8.01 0.01 -3.34
CA THR A 163 6.66 -0.18 -2.80
C THR A 163 6.38 -1.64 -2.56
N LYS A 164 6.61 -2.51 -3.55
CA LYS A 164 6.22 -3.92 -3.44
C LYS A 164 7.11 -4.69 -2.46
N HIS A 165 8.43 -4.55 -2.58
CA HIS A 165 9.36 -5.31 -1.74
C HIS A 165 9.53 -4.68 -0.36
N GLU A 166 9.61 -3.36 -0.32
CA GLU A 166 9.96 -2.67 0.94
C GLU A 166 8.77 -2.33 1.82
N LYS A 167 7.56 -2.22 1.26
CA LYS A 167 6.37 -1.85 2.02
C LYS A 167 5.32 -2.95 2.02
N THR A 168 4.88 -3.38 0.83
CA THR A 168 3.78 -4.35 0.71
C THR A 168 4.14 -5.71 1.31
N GLN A 169 5.28 -6.31 0.95
CA GLN A 169 5.70 -7.61 1.46
C GLN A 169 5.85 -7.69 2.99
N PRO A 170 6.57 -6.77 3.66
CA PRO A 170 6.69 -6.83 5.11
C PRO A 170 5.36 -6.55 5.82
N SER A 171 4.53 -5.63 5.31
CA SER A 171 3.16 -5.45 5.84
C SER A 171 2.32 -6.71 5.67
N ASP A 172 2.32 -7.33 4.49
CA ASP A 172 1.55 -8.54 4.21
C ASP A 172 1.99 -9.70 5.10
N LYS A 173 3.28 -9.76 5.47
CA LYS A 173 3.77 -10.78 6.40
C LYS A 173 3.15 -10.61 7.78
N LEU A 174 3.13 -9.39 8.32
CA LEU A 174 2.51 -9.09 9.62
C LEU A 174 1.00 -9.34 9.59
N LEU A 175 0.30 -8.79 8.59
CA LEU A 175 -1.17 -8.84 8.51
C LEU A 175 -1.70 -10.28 8.36
N ARG A 176 -0.86 -11.22 7.93
CA ARG A 176 -1.21 -12.64 7.80
C ARG A 176 -1.34 -13.38 9.13
N ASP A 177 -0.83 -12.81 10.21
CA ASP A 177 -0.87 -13.41 11.55
C ASP A 177 -2.17 -13.05 12.30
N HIS A 178 -2.97 -12.15 11.74
CA HIS A 178 -4.27 -11.74 12.27
C HIS A 178 -5.42 -12.56 11.66
N ASN A 179 -6.48 -12.79 12.45
CA ASN A 179 -7.65 -13.54 12.01
C ASN A 179 -8.48 -12.76 10.97
N PHE A 180 -8.74 -11.48 11.24
CA PHE A 180 -9.36 -10.56 10.29
C PHE A 180 -8.89 -9.15 10.61
N VAL A 181 -8.30 -8.46 9.62
CA VAL A 181 -7.67 -7.15 9.85
C VAL A 181 -8.11 -6.12 8.81
N VAL A 182 -8.48 -4.95 9.29
CA VAL A 182 -8.72 -3.76 8.48
C VAL A 182 -7.43 -2.94 8.45
N CYS A 183 -6.81 -2.86 7.27
CA CYS A 183 -5.62 -2.03 7.06
C CYS A 183 -6.02 -0.64 6.54
N ALA A 184 -6.00 0.36 7.42
CA ALA A 184 -6.27 1.74 7.06
C ALA A 184 -5.05 2.40 6.39
N ILE A 185 -5.29 3.17 5.32
CA ILE A 185 -4.26 3.89 4.57
C ILE A 185 -4.64 5.36 4.38
N GLY A 186 -3.70 6.28 4.63
CA GLY A 186 -3.93 7.72 4.51
C GLY A 186 -3.87 8.19 3.06
N LEU A 187 -4.94 7.95 2.30
CA LEU A 187 -5.08 8.46 0.93
C LEU A 187 -6.14 9.54 0.86
N ARG A 188 -5.86 10.60 0.10
CA ARG A 188 -6.81 11.68 -0.18
C ARG A 188 -7.14 11.74 -1.67
N ALA A 189 -8.41 12.01 -1.98
CA ALA A 189 -8.88 12.10 -3.36
C ALA A 189 -8.17 13.22 -4.13
N GLU A 190 -7.84 14.33 -3.45
CA GLU A 190 -7.23 15.52 -4.04
C GLU A 190 -5.76 15.31 -4.45
N GLU A 191 -5.12 14.20 -4.03
CA GLU A 191 -3.72 13.94 -4.36
C GLU A 191 -3.52 13.49 -5.81
N SER A 192 -4.53 12.85 -6.43
CA SER A 192 -4.48 12.51 -7.86
C SER A 192 -5.83 11.99 -8.37
N SER A 193 -6.06 12.09 -9.69
CA SER A 193 -7.24 11.51 -10.35
C SER A 193 -7.37 9.99 -10.15
N ALA A 194 -6.26 9.28 -9.98
CA ALA A 194 -6.26 7.85 -9.68
C ALA A 194 -6.68 7.55 -8.24
N ARG A 195 -6.30 8.40 -7.27
CA ARG A 195 -6.72 8.27 -5.87
C ARG A 195 -8.18 8.66 -5.69
N ALA A 196 -8.67 9.64 -6.43
CA ALA A 196 -10.09 10.04 -6.43
C ALA A 196 -11.05 8.91 -6.88
N LYS A 197 -10.57 7.99 -7.73
CA LYS A 197 -11.35 6.85 -8.24
C LYS A 197 -11.23 5.59 -7.38
N LYS A 198 -10.48 5.65 -6.27
CA LYS A 198 -10.33 4.47 -5.40
C LYS A 198 -11.61 4.25 -4.57
N PRO A 199 -11.98 2.99 -4.34
CA PRO A 199 -13.03 2.68 -3.39
C PRO A 199 -12.62 3.06 -1.96
N ARG A 200 -13.61 3.27 -1.10
CA ARG A 200 -13.42 3.52 0.33
C ARG A 200 -12.83 2.31 1.04
N TYR A 201 -13.18 1.11 0.58
CA TYR A 201 -12.62 -0.16 1.05
C TYR A 201 -12.59 -1.19 -0.09
N GLN A 202 -11.65 -2.13 0.00
CA GLN A 202 -11.53 -3.24 -0.94
C GLN A 202 -10.74 -4.37 -0.30
N VAL A 203 -10.91 -5.59 -0.84
CA VAL A 203 -10.12 -6.75 -0.43
C VAL A 203 -8.66 -6.54 -0.82
N ARG A 204 -7.74 -6.95 0.07
CA ARG A 204 -6.30 -6.99 -0.20
C ARG A 204 -5.92 -8.34 -0.82
N ASN A 205 -5.94 -8.40 -2.15
CA ASN A 205 -5.72 -9.63 -2.92
C ASN A 205 -4.38 -10.36 -2.67
N ASP A 206 -3.36 -9.68 -2.17
CA ASP A 206 -2.03 -10.27 -1.91
C ASP A 206 -2.00 -11.16 -0.65
N ILE A 207 -2.94 -10.96 0.28
CA ILE A 207 -3.07 -11.76 1.51
C ILE A 207 -4.30 -12.65 1.51
N ALA A 208 -5.36 -12.23 0.82
CA ALA A 208 -6.62 -12.96 0.77
C ALA A 208 -6.50 -14.30 0.02
N SER A 209 -7.26 -15.27 0.49
CA SER A 209 -7.43 -16.58 -0.14
C SER A 209 -8.02 -16.42 -1.53
N VAL A 210 -7.71 -17.35 -2.44
CA VAL A 210 -8.04 -17.24 -3.88
C VAL A 210 -9.52 -16.93 -4.13
N TRP A 211 -10.42 -17.54 -3.36
CA TRP A 211 -11.87 -17.38 -3.45
C TRP A 211 -12.40 -16.02 -2.96
N TYR A 212 -11.64 -15.28 -2.15
CA TYR A 212 -12.04 -13.95 -1.66
C TYR A 212 -11.42 -12.80 -2.45
N LYS A 213 -10.43 -13.09 -3.31
CA LYS A 213 -9.78 -12.07 -4.14
C LYS A 213 -10.80 -11.36 -5.02
N THR A 214 -10.68 -10.04 -5.11
CA THR A 214 -11.50 -9.23 -6.00
C THR A 214 -11.33 -9.71 -7.45
N PRO A 215 -12.41 -10.14 -8.12
CA PRO A 215 -12.38 -10.60 -9.49
C PRO A 215 -11.96 -9.50 -10.45
N ALA A 216 -11.36 -9.90 -11.58
CA ALA A 216 -10.90 -8.96 -12.60
C ALA A 216 -12.03 -8.16 -13.29
N TYR A 217 -13.28 -8.64 -13.19
CA TYR A 217 -14.44 -7.93 -13.73
C TYR A 217 -14.88 -6.74 -12.87
N CYS A 218 -14.53 -6.70 -11.57
CA CYS A 218 -14.82 -5.56 -10.68
C CYS A 218 -13.86 -4.40 -10.99
N LYS A 219 -14.30 -3.47 -11.83
CA LYS A 219 -13.50 -2.34 -12.31
C LYS A 219 -13.79 -1.06 -11.53
N THR A 220 -15.05 -0.80 -11.20
CA THR A 220 -15.46 0.44 -10.52
C THR A 220 -15.17 0.40 -9.02
N ALA A 221 -15.31 1.55 -8.34
CA ALA A 221 -15.17 1.62 -6.90
C ALA A 221 -16.31 0.86 -6.21
N GLU A 222 -17.54 1.07 -6.69
CA GLU A 222 -18.77 0.48 -6.16
C GLU A 222 -18.76 -1.04 -6.29
N GLU A 223 -18.32 -1.57 -7.43
CA GLU A 223 -18.19 -3.03 -7.64
C GLU A 223 -17.18 -3.67 -6.69
N LYS A 224 -16.11 -2.94 -6.35
CA LYS A 224 -15.07 -3.42 -5.43
C LYS A 224 -15.54 -3.37 -3.98
N GLU A 225 -16.31 -2.34 -3.60
CA GLU A 225 -16.95 -2.24 -2.30
C GLU A 225 -17.98 -3.36 -2.12
N ALA A 226 -18.89 -3.53 -3.09
CA ALA A 226 -19.89 -4.59 -3.08
C ALA A 226 -19.26 -6.00 -3.03
N TRP A 227 -18.18 -6.22 -3.78
CA TRP A 227 -17.45 -7.48 -3.69
C TRP A 227 -16.81 -7.69 -2.31
N ALA A 228 -16.25 -6.66 -1.68
CA ALA A 228 -15.66 -6.79 -0.35
C ALA A 228 -16.71 -7.19 0.70
N GLU A 229 -17.92 -6.64 0.60
CA GLU A 229 -19.06 -7.02 1.44
C GLU A 229 -19.48 -8.46 1.21
N GLN A 230 -19.63 -8.88 -0.06
CA GLN A 230 -19.98 -10.25 -0.40
C GLN A 230 -18.91 -11.25 0.04
N ALA A 231 -17.63 -10.92 -0.17
CA ALA A 231 -16.51 -11.77 0.25
C ALA A 231 -16.51 -11.98 1.76
N TYR A 232 -16.83 -10.94 2.53
CA TYR A 232 -16.97 -11.04 3.98
C TYR A 232 -18.13 -11.94 4.40
N GLN A 233 -19.31 -11.81 3.77
CA GLN A 233 -20.43 -12.72 4.05
C GLN A 233 -20.08 -14.17 3.72
N ASN A 234 -19.46 -14.42 2.56
CA ASN A 234 -19.00 -15.75 2.19
C ASN A 234 -17.97 -16.32 3.19
N TRP A 235 -17.12 -15.46 3.77
CA TRP A 235 -16.19 -15.85 4.82
C TRP A 235 -16.91 -16.24 6.11
N LEU A 236 -17.91 -15.47 6.53
CA LEU A 236 -18.77 -15.83 7.67
C LEU A 236 -19.50 -17.16 7.44
N ASP A 237 -20.15 -17.32 6.29
CA ASP A 237 -20.92 -18.52 5.92
C ASP A 237 -20.04 -19.78 5.85
N SER A 238 -18.77 -19.62 5.47
CA SER A 238 -17.81 -20.72 5.45
C SER A 238 -17.38 -21.20 6.86
N GLY A 239 -17.83 -20.52 7.92
CA GLY A 239 -17.33 -20.70 9.28
C GLY A 239 -15.96 -20.06 9.48
N ARG A 240 -15.71 -18.91 8.84
CA ARG A 240 -14.44 -18.15 8.89
C ARG A 240 -13.24 -18.94 8.37
N LYS A 241 -13.45 -19.73 7.30
CA LYS A 241 -12.40 -20.53 6.68
C LYS A 241 -11.58 -19.71 5.70
N GLY A 242 -10.26 -19.83 5.80
CA GLY A 242 -9.33 -19.07 4.98
C GLY A 242 -9.07 -17.67 5.53
N ARG A 243 -8.20 -16.96 4.82
CA ARG A 243 -7.77 -15.58 5.08
C ARG A 243 -8.37 -14.62 4.07
#